data_AF-A0A382XVQ6-F1
#
_entry.id   AF-A0A382XVQ6-F1
#
_cell.length_a   1.000
_cell.length_b   1.000
_cell.length_c   1.000
_cell.angle_alpha   90.00
_cell.angle_beta   90.00
_cell.angle_gamma   90.00
#
_symmetry.space_group_name_H-M   'P 1'
#
loop_
_entity.id
_entity.type
_entity.pdbx_description
1 polymer ?
#
loop_
_entity_poly.entity_id
_entity_poly.type
_entity_poly.pdbx_seq_one_letter_code
_entity_poly.pdbx_strand_id
1 'polypeptide(L)' 'MKQHGKRLRQEGAIKRTEASILAYEEKLKSCEDDNEKKLLKKKIERAQTTIKNTKVK' A
#
# COMPACT_ATOMS: atom_id res chain seq x y z
N MET A 1 -6.55 24.46 -16.63
CA MET A 1 -7.18 23.28 -16.00
C MET A 1 -6.28 22.03 -16.01
N LYS A 2 -5.05 22.05 -15.44
CA LYS A 2 -4.13 20.89 -15.44
C LYS A 2 -4.19 20.00 -14.18
N GLN A 3 -5.02 20.33 -13.19
CA GLN A 3 -5.00 19.66 -11.88
C GLN A 3 -5.78 18.33 -11.83
N HIS A 4 -6.83 18.15 -12.66
CA HIS A 4 -7.66 16.93 -12.63
C HIS A 4 -6.89 15.66 -12.97
N GLY A 5 -6.02 15.70 -13.99
CA GLY A 5 -5.21 14.54 -14.37
C GLY A 5 -4.17 14.15 -13.32
N LYS A 6 -3.66 15.11 -12.54
CA LYS A 6 -2.74 14.82 -11.42
C LYS A 6 -3.47 14.06 -10.31
N ARG A 7 -4.66 14.52 -9.91
CA ARG A 7 -5.49 13.88 -8.87
C ARG A 7 -5.90 12.45 -9.25
N LEU A 8 -6.40 12.25 -10.47
CA LEU A 8 -6.77 10.91 -10.96
C LEU A 8 -5.60 9.92 -10.92
N ARG A 9 -4.38 10.36 -11.27
CA ARG A 9 -3.18 9.52 -11.17
C ARG A 9 -2.81 9.20 -9.73
N GLN A 10 -2.92 10.16 -8.82
CA GLN A 10 -2.67 9.94 -7.38
C GLN A 10 -3.68 8.94 -6.79
N GLU A 11 -4.97 9.12 -7.07
CA GLU A 11 -6.03 8.21 -6.63
C GLU A 11 -5.81 6.79 -7.18
N GLY A 12 -5.45 6.67 -8.46
CA GLY A 12 -5.10 5.38 -9.05
C GLY A 12 -3.88 4.72 -8.37
N ALA A 13 -2.86 5.51 -8.03
CA ALA A 13 -1.68 4.99 -7.30
C ALA A 13 -2.02 4.55 -5.87
N ILE A 14 -2.87 5.30 -5.18
CA ILE A 14 -3.37 4.96 -3.84
C ILE A 14 -4.14 3.65 -3.89
N LYS A 15 -5.11 3.49 -4.81
CA LYS A 15 -5.90 2.26 -4.96
C LYS A 15 -5.04 1.02 -5.23
N ARG A 16 -4.00 1.14 -6.07
CA ARG A 16 -3.05 0.03 -6.31
C ARG A 16 -2.27 -0.35 -5.04
N THR A 17 -1.91 0.65 -4.25
CA THR A 17 -1.16 0.45 -3.01
C THR A 17 -2.07 -0.18 -1.94
N GLU A 18 -3.33 0.25 -1.85
CA GLU A 18 -4.35 -0.34 -0.97
C GLU A 18 -4.61 -1.81 -1.33
N ALA A 19 -4.74 -2.15 -2.62
CA ALA A 19 -4.87 -3.54 -3.06
C ALA A 19 -3.65 -4.40 -2.68
N SER A 20 -2.44 -3.83 -2.74
CA SER A 20 -1.22 -4.52 -2.32
C SER A 20 -1.20 -4.79 -0.81
N ILE A 21 -1.71 -3.86 0.00
CA ILE A 21 -1.84 -4.05 1.45
C ILE A 21 -2.75 -5.23 1.76
N LEU A 22 -3.94 -5.29 1.14
CA LEU A 22 -4.88 -6.39 1.32
C LEU A 22 -4.25 -7.75 0.98
N ALA A 23 -3.53 -7.83 -0.14
CA ALA A 23 -2.83 -9.06 -0.52
C ALA A 23 -1.75 -9.47 0.51
N TYR A 24 -1.03 -8.51 1.10
CA TYR A 24 -0.06 -8.80 2.16
C TYR A 24 -0.72 -9.21 3.47
N GLU A 25 -1.86 -8.62 3.82
CA GLU A 25 -2.65 -8.98 5.00
C GLU A 25 -3.24 -10.39 4.88
N GLU A 26 -3.77 -10.75 3.71
CA GLU A 26 -4.23 -12.11 3.43
C GLU A 26 -3.09 -13.12 3.53
N LYS A 27 -1.95 -12.81 2.89
CA LYS A 27 -0.77 -13.67 2.97
C LYS A 27 -0.25 -13.81 4.41
N LEU A 28 -0.37 -12.75 5.23
CA LEU A 28 0.05 -12.78 6.63
C LEU A 28 -0.81 -13.74 7.47
N LYS A 29 -2.11 -13.90 7.15
CA LYS A 29 -3.02 -14.80 7.88
C LYS A 29 -2.66 -16.27 7.72
N SER A 30 -2.16 -16.66 6.54
CA SER A 30 -1.78 -18.05 6.23
C SER A 30 -0.27 -18.30 6.30
N CYS A 31 0.53 -17.28 6.63
CA CYS A 31 1.98 -17.41 6.71
C CYS A 31 2.38 -18.03 8.05
N GLU A 32 3.10 -19.15 8.02
CA GLU A 32 3.60 -19.83 9.22
C GLU A 32 5.02 -19.38 9.59
N ASP A 33 5.83 -18.99 8.60
CA ASP A 33 7.23 -18.55 8.77
C ASP A 33 7.31 -17.16 9.43
N ASP A 34 7.99 -17.08 10.57
CA ASP A 34 8.10 -15.83 11.35
C ASP A 34 8.95 -14.75 10.68
N ASN A 35 9.95 -15.12 9.88
CA ASN A 35 10.73 -14.17 9.09
C ASN A 35 9.89 -13.57 7.96
N GLU A 36 9.10 -14.40 7.28
CA GLU A 36 8.18 -13.95 6.24
C GLU A 36 7.06 -13.08 6.83
N LYS A 37 6.49 -13.45 7.99
CA LYS A 37 5.55 -12.58 8.73
C LYS A 37 6.15 -11.21 9.03
N LYS A 38 7.40 -11.16 9.52
CA LYS A 38 8.11 -9.90 9.81
C LYS A 38 8.31 -9.06 8.55
N LEU A 39 8.63 -9.70 7.43
CA LEU A 39 8.78 -9.04 6.14
C LEU A 39 7.45 -8.48 5.63
N LEU A 40 6.36 -9.25 5.70
CA LEU A 40 5.02 -8.83 5.29
C LEU A 40 4.53 -7.62 6.09
N LYS A 41 4.71 -7.63 7.42
CA LYS A 41 4.39 -6.48 8.28
C LYS A 41 5.14 -5.20 7.86
N LYS A 42 6.44 -5.30 7.55
CA LYS A 42 7.24 -4.18 7.03
C LYS A 42 6.73 -3.68 5.67
N LYS A 43 6.28 -4.58 4.79
CA LYS A 43 5.72 -4.19 3.48
C LYS A 43 4.40 -3.42 3.65
N ILE A 44 3.53 -3.86 4.56
CA ILE A 44 2.27 -3.18 4.88
C ILE A 44 2.56 -1.78 5.43
N GLU A 45 3.46 -1.65 6.40
CA GLU A 45 3.83 -0.36 7.02
C GLU A 45 4.41 0.64 5.99
N ARG A 46 5.28 0.16 5.09
CA ARG A 46 5.83 0.97 3.99
C ARG A 46 4.74 1.40 3.01
N ALA A 47 3.80 0.53 2.67
CA ALA A 47 2.70 0.84 1.78
C ALA A 47 1.74 1.88 2.40
N GLN A 48 1.40 1.75 3.68
CA GLN A 48 0.61 2.75 4.42
C GLN A 48 1.30 4.12 4.43
N THR A 49 2.62 4.15 4.69
CA THR A 49 3.41 5.38 4.63
C THR A 49 3.40 6.00 3.24
N THR A 50 3.47 5.17 2.18
CA THR A 50 3.40 5.63 0.78
C THR A 50 2.05 6.27 0.46
N ILE A 51 0.95 5.68 0.93
CA ILE A 51 -0.40 6.26 0.76
C ILE A 51 -0.49 7.62 1.46
N LYS A 52 -0.02 7.72 2.71
CA LYS A 52 -0.01 8.97 3.48
C LYS A 52 0.78 10.05 2.74
N ASN A 53 1.99 9.75 2.28
CA ASN A 53 2.83 10.69 1.55
C ASN A 53 2.23 11.10 0.20
N THR A 54 1.49 10.20 -0.46
CA THR A 54 0.84 10.50 -1.74
C THR A 54 -0.41 11.37 -1.56
N LYS A 55 -1.13 11.23 -0.45
CA LYS A 55 -2.29 12.07 -0.08
C LYS A 55 -1.90 13.48 0.36
N VAL A 56 -0.71 13.66 0.93
CA VAL A 56 -0.19 14.96 1.42
C VAL A 56 0.39 15.84 0.29
N LYS A 57 0.54 15.31 -0.94
CA LYS A 57 1.30 15.93 -2.06
C LYS A 57 0.42 16.37 -3.24
#